data_AF-A0A7C7L4I0-F1
#
_entry.id   AF-A0A7C7L4I0-F1
#
_cell.length_a   1.000
_cell.length_b   1.000
_cell.length_c   1.000
_cell.angle_alpha   90.00
_cell.angle_beta   90.00
_cell.angle_gamma   90.00
#
_symmetry.space_group_name_H-M   'P 1'
#
loop_
_entity.id
_entity.type
_entity.pdbx_description
1 polymer ?
#
loop_
_entity_poly.entity_id
_entity_poly.type
_entity_poly.pdbx_seq_one_letter_code
_entity_poly.pdbx_strand_id
1 'polypeptide(L)' 'MALVPLEELEKSGANPYEVALAAAKEARRLNDIRRLKLMQGMTEGEEIREKVTILALKRIAEGKARIAYRR' A
#
# COMPACT_ATOMS: atom_id res chain seq x y z
N MET A 1 0.50 5.87 15.12
CA MET A 1 -0.11 5.64 13.78
C MET A 1 0.82 6.32 12.80
N ALA A 2 1.58 5.57 11.99
CA ALA A 2 2.43 6.18 10.96
C ALA A 2 1.52 6.82 9.92
N LEU A 3 1.50 8.16 9.90
CA LEU A 3 0.70 8.95 8.98
C LEU A 3 1.57 9.27 7.78
N VAL A 4 1.21 8.73 6.61
CA VAL A 4 1.73 9.24 5.35
C VAL A 4 1.00 10.56 5.10
N PRO A 5 1.70 11.71 5.04
CA PRO A 5 1.06 13.00 4.80
C PRO A 5 0.32 13.02 3.47
N LEU A 6 -0.81 13.72 3.42
CA LEU A 6 -1.62 13.79 2.20
C LEU A 6 -0.82 14.44 1.06
N GLU A 7 0.01 15.42 1.39
CA GLU A 7 0.86 16.18 0.48
C GLU A 7 1.88 15.28 -0.22
N GLU A 8 2.32 14.19 0.42
CA GLU A 8 3.20 13.20 -0.22
C GLU A 8 2.45 12.33 -1.23
N LEU A 9 1.19 12.04 -0.97
CA LEU A 9 0.33 11.25 -1.86
C LEU A 9 -0.10 12.08 -3.08
N GLU A 10 -0.32 13.38 -2.90
CA GLU A 10 -0.66 14.32 -3.99
C GLU A 10 0.47 14.48 -5.00
N LYS A 11 1.73 14.22 -4.63
CA LYS A 11 2.87 14.16 -5.58
C LYS A 11 2.67 13.12 -6.68
N SER A 12 1.78 12.15 -6.48
CA SER A 12 1.41 11.18 -7.53
C SER A 12 0.58 11.80 -8.67
N GLY A 13 0.08 13.03 -8.51
CA GLY A 13 -0.81 13.70 -9.47
C GLY A 13 -2.24 13.18 -9.46
N ALA A 14 -2.58 12.26 -8.55
CA ALA A 14 -3.92 11.72 -8.39
C ALA A 14 -4.68 12.44 -7.26
N ASN A 15 -6.00 12.49 -7.37
CA ASN A 15 -6.84 13.05 -6.32
C ASN A 15 -6.93 12.10 -5.09
N PRO A 16 -7.33 12.60 -3.91
CA PRO A 16 -7.37 11.79 -2.68
C PRO A 16 -8.25 10.52 -2.78
N TYR A 17 -9.31 10.54 -3.58
CA TYR A 17 -10.20 9.39 -3.77
C TYR A 17 -9.55 8.31 -4.64
N GLU A 18 -8.82 8.71 -5.68
CA GLU A 18 -8.04 7.81 -6.53
C GLU A 18 -6.90 7.17 -5.74
N VAL A 19 -6.22 7.97 -4.91
CA VAL A 19 -5.21 7.48 -3.96
C VAL A 19 -5.81 6.43 -3.02
N ALA A 20 -6.98 6.71 -2.42
CA ALA A 20 -7.64 5.76 -1.52
C ALA A 20 -8.01 4.46 -2.25
N LEU A 21 -8.51 4.55 -3.49
CA LEU A 21 -8.87 3.38 -4.29
C LEU A 21 -7.63 2.54 -4.66
N ALA A 22 -6.55 3.20 -5.08
CA ALA A 22 -5.29 2.53 -5.42
C ALA A 22 -4.64 1.89 -4.17
N ALA A 23 -4.65 2.61 -3.03
CA ALA A 23 -4.15 2.10 -1.76
C ALA A 23 -4.95 0.88 -1.31
N ALA A 24 -6.28 0.88 -1.46
CA ALA A 24 -7.11 -0.27 -1.12
C ALA A 24 -6.81 -1.50 -1.99
N LYS A 25 -6.57 -1.30 -3.30
CA LYS A 25 -6.17 -2.40 -4.20
C LYS A 25 -4.79 -2.95 -3.84
N GLU A 26 -3.83 -2.08 -3.60
CA GLU A 26 -2.48 -2.47 -3.21
C GLU A 26 -2.46 -3.18 -1.84
N ALA A 27 -3.27 -2.69 -0.88
CA ALA A 27 -3.41 -3.33 0.43
C ALA A 27 -3.96 -4.76 0.32
N ARG A 28 -4.92 -5.01 -0.58
CA ARG A 28 -5.42 -6.38 -0.84
C ARG A 28 -4.30 -7.28 -1.39
N ARG A 29 -3.53 -6.78 -2.36
CA ARG A 29 -2.38 -7.50 -2.93
C ARG A 29 -1.33 -7.83 -1.86
N LEU A 30 -0.99 -6.86 -1.01
CA LEU A 30 -0.05 -7.05 0.10
C LEU A 30 -0.58 -8.03 1.15
N ASN A 31 -1.89 -8.03 1.39
CA ASN A 31 -2.51 -8.97 2.32
C ASN A 31 -2.46 -10.42 1.81
N ASP A 32 -2.67 -10.64 0.52
CA ASP A 32 -2.50 -11.96 -0.09
C ASP A 32 -1.06 -12.45 -0.01
N ILE A 33 -0.08 -11.57 -0.28
CA ILE A 33 1.35 -11.87 -0.12
C ILE A 33 1.68 -12.21 1.34
N ARG A 34 1.19 -11.40 2.29
CA ARG A 34 1.35 -11.64 3.72
C ARG A 34 0.78 -13.00 4.13
N ARG A 35 -0.42 -13.35 3.65
CA ARG A 35 -1.04 -14.65 3.91
C ARG A 35 -0.16 -15.80 3.43
N LEU A 36 0.37 -15.71 2.21
CA LEU A 36 1.27 -16.73 1.66
C LEU A 36 2.57 -16.86 2.47
N LYS A 37 3.19 -15.74 2.87
CA LYS A 37 4.39 -15.74 3.71
C LYS A 37 4.16 -16.38 5.08
N LEU A 38 3.01 -16.09 5.71
CA LEU A 38 2.63 -16.71 6.99
C LEU A 38 2.41 -18.22 6.83
N MET A 39 1.80 -18.68 5.73
CA MET A 39 1.65 -20.11 5.44
C MET A 39 2.99 -20.82 5.23
N GLN A 40 4.01 -20.10 4.76
CA GLN A 40 5.39 -20.58 4.63
C GLN A 40 6.18 -20.50 5.96
N GLY A 41 5.54 -20.12 7.07
CA GLY A 41 6.17 -20.01 8.38
C GLY A 41 7.00 -18.74 8.59
N MET A 42 6.96 -17.77 7.66
CA MET A 42 7.64 -16.50 7.85
C MET A 42 6.86 -15.60 8.81
N THR A 43 7.44 -15.31 9.97
CA THR A 43 6.83 -14.47 11.02
C THR A 43 7.47 -13.09 11.15
N GLU A 44 8.50 -12.81 10.34
CA GLU A 44 9.26 -11.56 10.38
C GLU A 44 9.15 -10.78 9.06
N GLY A 45 9.45 -9.47 9.14
CA GLY A 45 9.39 -8.53 8.02
C GLY A 45 8.31 -7.46 8.17
N GLU A 46 8.52 -6.32 7.51
CA GLU A 46 7.61 -5.17 7.58
C GLU A 46 6.19 -5.53 7.11
N GLU A 47 6.05 -6.37 6.08
CA GLU A 47 4.76 -6.87 5.60
C GLU A 47 3.96 -7.69 6.64
N ILE A 48 4.65 -8.29 7.62
CA ILE A 48 4.04 -9.03 8.72
C ILE A 48 3.72 -8.09 9.90
N ARG A 49 4.61 -7.15 10.20
CA ARG A 49 4.51 -6.27 11.39
C ARG A 49 3.58 -5.07 11.18
N GLU A 50 3.59 -4.48 9.99
CA GLU A 50 2.78 -3.30 9.68
C GLU A 50 1.37 -3.64 9.20
N LYS A 51 0.45 -2.69 9.35
CA LYS A 51 -0.87 -2.79 8.71
C LYS A 51 -0.69 -2.64 7.20
N VAL A 52 -1.29 -3.55 6.44
CA VAL A 52 -1.19 -3.58 4.97
C VAL A 52 -1.66 -2.28 4.30
N THR A 53 -2.59 -1.55 4.94
CA THR A 53 -3.06 -0.25 4.47
C THR A 53 -2.01 0.85 4.61
N ILE A 54 -1.25 0.86 5.72
CA ILE A 54 -0.14 1.79 5.93
C ILE A 54 0.95 1.50 4.91
N LEU A 55 1.30 0.22 4.73
CA LEU A 55 2.30 -0.19 3.77
C LEU A 55 1.91 0.18 2.33
N ALA A 56 0.63 0.05 1.98
CA ALA A 56 0.12 0.48 0.67
C ALA A 56 0.28 1.98 0.44
N LEU A 57 -0.06 2.81 1.43
CA LEU A 57 0.10 4.27 1.36
C LEU A 57 1.58 4.66 1.21
N LYS A 58 2.48 4.04 1.99
CA LYS A 58 3.93 4.25 1.86
C LYS A 58 4.41 3.91 0.44
N ARG A 59 4.00 2.77 -0.10
CA ARG A 59 4.40 2.36 -1.47
C ARG A 59 3.90 3.32 -2.54
N ILE A 60 2.74 3.96 -2.35
CA ILE A 60 2.24 4.99 -3.27
C ILE A 60 3.07 6.27 -3.14
N ALA A 61 3.32 6.75 -1.92
CA ALA A 61 4.15 7.93 -1.67
C ALA A 61 5.58 7.77 -2.21
N GLU A 62 6.13 6.56 -2.13
CA GLU A 62 7.45 6.19 -2.67
C GLU A 62 7.44 5.90 -4.19
N GLY A 63 6.29 5.97 -4.86
CA GLY A 63 6.15 5.64 -6.29
C GLY A 63 6.34 4.16 -6.65
N LYS A 64 6.44 3.27 -5.65
CA LYS A 64 6.53 1.80 -5.81
C LYS A 64 5.21 1.15 -6.21
N ALA A 65 4.09 1.83 -5.96
CA ALA A 65 2.76 1.47 -6.44
C ALA A 65 2.20 2.63 -7.26
N ARG A 66 1.74 2.34 -8.49
CA ARG A 66 1.25 3.37 -9.42
C ARG A 66 -0.27 3.38 -9.46
N ILE A 67 -0.82 4.57 -9.61
CA ILE A 67 -2.24 4.80 -9.88
C ILE A 67 -2.40 4.74 -11.40
N ALA A 68 -3.15 3.75 -11.89
CA ALA A 68 -3.35 3.53 -13.32
C ALA A 68 -4.84 3.47 -13.64
N TYR A 69 -5.23 4.15 -14.72
CA TYR A 69 -6.56 4.11 -15.29
C TYR A 69 -6.62 3.01 -16.34
N ARG A 70 -7.70 2.22 -16.35
CA ARG A 70 -7.96 1.31 -17.46
C ARG A 70 -8.34 2.18 -18.66
N ARG A 71 -7.50 2.21 -19.70
CA ARG A 71 -7.85 2.77 -21.01
C ARG A 71 -8.89 1.88 -21.69
#